data_AF-A0A0F9GCD6-F1
#
_entry.id   AF-A0A0F9GCD6-F1
#
_cell.length_a   1.000
_cell.length_b   1.000
_cell.length_c   1.000
_cell.angle_alpha   90.00
_cell.angle_beta   90.00
_cell.angle_gamma   90.00
#
_symmetry.space_group_name_H-M   'P 1'
#
loop_
_entity.id
_entity.type
_entity.pdbx_description
1 polymer ?
#
loop_
_entity_poly.entity_id
_entity_poly.type
_entity_poly.pdbx_seq_one_letter_code
_entity_poly.pdbx_strand_id
1 'polypeptide(L)'
;MPKKNDKWLDRYIDWRETSNGEEVFTEACLIALSMASRGFKHYSMQGIVYVVRYHRHLKSGPSDDGWKVNNNYTSYLAREIMTAKDLPENFFETREQLEAQVDFLRKRHYDSL
;
A
#
# COMPACT_ATOMS: atom_id res chain seq x y z
N MET A 1 -21.53 -3.72 -7.03
CA MET A 1 -20.99 -5.08 -6.76
C MET A 1 -19.52 -5.10 -7.14
N PRO A 2 -18.58 -5.44 -6.23
CA PRO A 2 -17.20 -5.70 -6.64
C PRO A 2 -17.21 -6.83 -7.68
N LYS A 3 -16.46 -6.67 -8.78
CA LYS A 3 -16.38 -7.70 -9.82
C LYS A 3 -15.95 -9.01 -9.16
N LYS A 4 -16.75 -10.08 -9.37
CA LYS A 4 -16.39 -11.45 -9.01
C LYS A 4 -14.96 -11.72 -9.52
N ASN A 5 -14.05 -12.02 -8.60
CA ASN A 5 -12.65 -12.40 -8.82
C ASN A 5 -11.70 -11.28 -9.31
N ASP A 6 -11.45 -10.28 -8.45
CA ASP A 6 -10.25 -9.45 -8.61
C ASP A 6 -9.02 -10.24 -8.14
N LYS A 7 -8.47 -11.08 -9.04
CA LYS A 7 -7.27 -11.89 -8.77
C LYS A 7 -6.07 -11.08 -8.25
N TRP A 8 -6.04 -9.77 -8.50
CA TRP A 8 -4.97 -8.91 -8.02
C TRP A 8 -5.17 -8.50 -6.57
N LEU A 9 -6.42 -8.39 -6.10
CA LEU A 9 -6.72 -8.19 -4.69
C LEU A 9 -6.34 -9.43 -3.88
N ASP A 10 -6.68 -10.63 -4.34
CA ASP A 10 -6.31 -11.87 -3.64
C ASP A 10 -4.78 -11.99 -3.53
N ARG A 11 -4.08 -11.80 -4.65
CA ARG A 11 -2.60 -11.81 -4.67
C ARG A 11 -1.98 -10.69 -3.83
N TYR A 12 -2.65 -9.54 -3.74
CA TYR A 12 -2.22 -8.45 -2.89
C TYR A 12 -2.29 -8.84 -1.42
N ILE A 13 -3.39 -9.46 -1.00
CA ILE A 13 -3.59 -9.94 0.38
C ILE A 13 -2.55 -11.02 0.71
N ASP A 14 -2.41 -12.03 -0.14
CA ASP A 14 -1.42 -13.09 0.03
C ASP A 14 0.00 -12.50 0.17
N TRP A 15 0.33 -11.50 -0.66
CA TRP A 15 1.61 -10.80 -0.60
C TRP A 15 1.74 -9.95 0.67
N ARG A 16 0.68 -9.25 1.11
CA ARG A 16 0.66 -8.44 2.32
C ARG A 16 0.92 -9.25 3.58
N GLU A 17 0.47 -10.49 3.62
CA GLU A 17 0.71 -11.42 4.73
C GLU A 17 2.17 -11.94 4.79
N THR A 18 2.99 -11.68 3.76
CA THR A 18 4.43 -12.00 3.79
C THR A 18 5.24 -10.95 4.56
N SER A 19 6.43 -11.33 5.03
CA SER A 19 7.38 -10.39 5.67
C SER A 19 7.76 -9.22 4.76
N ASN A 20 7.93 -9.47 3.46
CA ASN A 20 8.25 -8.43 2.47
C ASN A 20 7.07 -7.46 2.29
N GLY A 21 5.84 -7.99 2.25
CA GLY A 21 4.63 -7.17 2.19
C GLY A 21 4.50 -6.26 3.39
N GLU A 22 4.73 -6.80 4.59
CA GLU A 22 4.66 -6.06 5.85
C GLU A 22 5.76 -4.99 5.98
N GLU A 23 6.98 -5.31 5.58
CA GLU A 23 8.09 -4.35 5.53
C GLU A 23 7.72 -3.16 4.62
N VAL A 24 7.25 -3.44 3.39
CA VAL A 24 6.88 -2.41 2.43
C VAL A 24 5.72 -1.56 2.94
N PHE A 25 4.69 -2.16 3.53
CA PHE A 25 3.57 -1.42 4.10
C PHE A 25 4.00 -0.49 5.23
N THR A 26 4.85 -0.99 6.13
CA THR A 26 5.38 -0.21 7.26
C THR A 26 6.18 1.00 6.77
N GLU A 27 7.14 0.78 5.86
CA GLU A 27 7.96 1.86 5.30
C GLU A 27 7.11 2.88 4.52
N ALA A 28 6.13 2.40 3.75
CA ALA A 28 5.21 3.28 3.03
C ALA A 28 4.34 4.13 3.97
N CYS A 29 3.87 3.57 5.09
CA CYS A 29 3.15 4.32 6.13
C CYS A 29 4.02 5.43 6.73
N LEU A 30 5.27 5.12 7.07
CA LEU A 30 6.19 6.10 7.67
C LEU A 30 6.46 7.26 6.73
N ILE A 31 6.67 6.98 5.45
CA ILE A 31 6.86 8.02 4.43
C ILE A 31 5.59 8.85 4.26
N ALA A 32 4.42 8.21 4.17
CA ALA A 32 3.14 8.91 4.01
C ALA A 32 2.86 9.87 5.17
N LEU A 33 3.00 9.39 6.41
CA LEU A 33 2.84 10.19 7.62
C LEU A 33 3.85 11.34 7.68
N SER A 34 5.12 11.07 7.32
CA SER A 34 6.14 12.11 7.25
C SER A 34 5.75 13.20 6.26
N MET A 35 5.26 12.85 5.08
CA MET A 35 4.82 13.84 4.09
C MET A 35 3.58 14.61 4.58
N ALA A 36 2.60 13.95 5.17
CA ALA A 36 1.44 14.62 5.77
C ALA A 36 1.84 15.60 6.87
N SER A 37 2.77 15.21 7.76
CA SER A 37 3.28 16.09 8.84
C SER A 37 4.00 17.34 8.33
N ARG A 38 4.51 17.28 7.09
CA ARG A 38 5.16 18.41 6.40
C ARG A 38 4.15 19.30 5.65
N GLY A 39 2.85 19.04 5.77
CA GLY A 39 1.79 19.83 5.16
C GLY A 39 1.42 19.43 3.74
N PHE A 40 1.97 18.32 3.21
CA PHE A 40 1.48 17.79 1.93
C PHE A 40 0.05 17.29 2.09
N LYS A 41 -0.83 17.67 1.16
CA LYS A 41 -2.23 17.23 1.13
C LYS A 41 -2.49 16.15 0.08
N HIS A 42 -1.62 16.06 -0.91
CA HIS A 42 -1.66 15.06 -1.97
C HIS A 42 -0.24 14.55 -2.24
N TYR A 43 -0.10 13.25 -2.44
CA TYR A 43 1.17 12.60 -2.70
C TYR A 43 1.00 11.36 -3.59
N SER A 44 2.08 10.94 -4.26
CA SER A 44 2.05 9.77 -5.14
C SER A 44 2.45 8.50 -4.39
N MET A 45 1.55 7.51 -4.33
CA MET A 45 1.90 6.18 -3.82
C MET A 45 2.99 5.50 -4.68
N GLN A 46 2.98 5.74 -5.99
CA GLN A 46 4.04 5.24 -6.88
C GLN A 46 5.40 5.86 -6.51
N GLY A 47 5.41 7.16 -6.16
CA GLY A 47 6.61 7.84 -5.65
C GLY A 47 7.14 7.18 -4.37
N ILE A 48 6.25 6.89 -3.41
CA ILE A 48 6.62 6.18 -2.17
C ILE A 48 7.22 4.80 -2.48
N VAL A 49 6.56 4.00 -3.32
CA VAL A 49 7.05 2.67 -3.69
C VAL A 49 8.44 2.72 -4.33
N TYR A 50 8.72 3.73 -5.16
CA TYR A 50 10.06 3.91 -5.73
C TYR A 50 11.12 4.26 -4.69
N VAL A 51 10.79 5.13 -3.73
CA VAL A 51 11.69 5.45 -2.60
C VAL A 51 11.97 4.20 -1.78
N VAL A 52 10.94 3.41 -1.45
CA VAL A 52 11.08 2.15 -0.69
C VAL A 52 11.96 1.15 -1.45
N ARG A 53 11.75 0.98 -2.77
CA ARG A 53 12.61 0.14 -3.61
C ARG A 53 14.06 0.62 -3.65
N TYR A 54 14.28 1.93 -3.76
CA TYR A 54 15.61 2.51 -3.78
C TYR A 54 16.36 2.25 -2.46
N HIS A 55 15.73 2.50 -1.31
CA HIS A 55 16.36 2.26 -0.02
C HIS A 55 16.62 0.78 0.24
N ARG A 56 15.70 -0.11 -0.15
CA ARG A 56 15.95 -1.55 -0.09
C ARG A 56 17.15 -1.96 -0.93
N HIS A 57 17.25 -1.43 -2.15
CA HIS A 57 18.37 -1.71 -3.04
C HIS A 57 19.71 -1.31 -2.42
N LEU A 58 19.78 -0.14 -1.78
CA LEU A 58 20.97 0.29 -1.06
C LEU A 58 21.32 -0.60 0.14
N LYS A 59 20.31 -1.12 0.85
CA LYS A 59 20.50 -1.93 2.07
C LYS A 59 20.87 -3.38 1.78
N SER A 60 20.33 -3.96 0.71
CA SER A 60 20.40 -5.42 0.47
C SER A 60 20.88 -5.81 -0.92
N GLY A 61 21.24 -4.83 -1.77
CA GLY A 61 21.71 -5.07 -3.13
C GLY A 61 20.58 -5.23 -4.16
N PRO A 62 20.91 -5.58 -5.42
CA PRO A 62 19.93 -5.94 -6.43
C PRO A 62 19.05 -7.09 -5.93
N SER A 63 17.74 -6.94 -6.02
CA SER A 63 16.77 -7.90 -5.50
C SER A 63 16.71 -9.16 -6.37
N ASP A 64 17.37 -10.24 -5.92
CA ASP A 64 17.32 -11.58 -6.53
C ASP A 64 16.33 -12.52 -5.81
N ASP A 65 15.67 -12.04 -4.74
CA ASP A 65 14.91 -12.84 -3.76
C ASP A 65 13.38 -12.68 -3.81
N GLY A 66 12.84 -12.05 -4.86
CA GLY A 66 11.39 -11.89 -5.02
C GLY A 66 10.76 -10.78 -4.17
N TRP A 67 11.56 -9.89 -3.56
CA TRP A 67 11.06 -8.75 -2.77
C TRP A 67 10.29 -7.68 -3.58
N LYS A 68 10.43 -7.66 -4.91
CA LYS A 68 9.91 -6.59 -5.76
C LYS A 68 8.38 -6.41 -5.65
N VAL A 69 7.96 -5.26 -5.13
CA VAL A 69 6.55 -4.82 -5.11
C VAL A 69 5.96 -4.84 -6.52
N ASN A 70 4.79 -5.44 -6.72
CA ASN A 70 4.11 -5.41 -8.02
C ASN A 70 3.44 -4.04 -8.24
N ASN A 71 3.54 -3.46 -9.44
CA ASN A 71 2.87 -2.19 -9.75
C ASN A 71 1.34 -2.27 -9.61
N ASN A 72 0.75 -3.46 -9.77
CA ASN A 72 -0.68 -3.67 -9.54
C ASN A 72 -1.07 -3.56 -8.05
N TYR A 73 -0.10 -3.55 -7.12
CA TYR A 73 -0.36 -3.43 -5.68
C TYR A 73 -0.42 -1.99 -5.18
N THR A 74 0.10 -1.04 -5.96
CA THR A 74 0.20 0.37 -5.58
C THR A 74 -1.16 0.97 -5.18
N SER A 75 -2.24 0.65 -5.92
CA SER A 75 -3.58 1.15 -5.62
C SER A 75 -4.19 0.57 -4.35
N TYR A 76 -3.95 -0.71 -4.07
CA TYR A 76 -4.42 -1.36 -2.84
C TYR A 76 -3.64 -0.83 -1.61
N LEU A 77 -2.31 -0.67 -1.72
CA LEU A 77 -1.48 -0.03 -0.70
C LEU A 77 -1.98 1.38 -0.35
N ALA A 78 -2.25 2.22 -1.37
CA ALA A 78 -2.77 3.56 -1.16
C ALA A 78 -4.06 3.56 -0.32
N ARG A 79 -4.99 2.67 -0.66
CA ARG A 79 -6.28 2.56 0.02
C ARG A 79 -6.17 2.00 1.43
N GLU A 80 -5.36 0.96 1.62
CA GLU A 80 -5.09 0.38 2.94
C GLU A 80 -4.47 1.44 3.86
N ILE A 81 -3.47 2.18 3.37
CA ILE A 81 -2.79 3.21 4.17
C ILE A 81 -3.73 4.38 4.52
N MET A 82 -4.51 4.90 3.56
CA MET A 82 -5.52 5.94 3.86
C MET A 82 -6.61 5.47 4.82
N THR A 83 -6.85 4.16 4.90
CA THR A 83 -7.80 3.57 5.86
C THR A 83 -7.16 3.37 7.23
N ALA A 84 -5.91 2.93 7.27
CA ALA A 84 -5.21 2.53 8.48
C ALA A 84 -4.56 3.69 9.25
N LYS A 85 -4.33 4.83 8.60
CA LYS A 85 -3.56 5.96 9.12
C LYS A 85 -4.33 7.26 9.01
N ASP A 86 -4.08 8.16 9.96
CA ASP A 86 -4.62 9.53 9.95
C ASP A 86 -3.89 10.35 8.89
N LEU A 87 -4.41 10.32 7.67
CA LEU A 87 -3.92 11.08 6.53
C LEU A 87 -4.99 12.06 6.06
N PRO A 88 -4.59 13.16 5.39
CA PRO A 88 -5.54 14.04 4.72
C PRO A 88 -6.49 13.26 3.80
N GLU A 89 -7.72 13.73 3.69
CA GLU A 89 -8.68 13.15 2.75
C GLU A 89 -8.12 13.18 1.33
N ASN A 90 -8.23 12.06 0.60
CA ASN A 90 -7.69 11.91 -0.75
C ASN A 90 -6.17 12.17 -0.84
N PHE A 91 -5.41 11.85 0.21
CA PHE A 91 -3.96 12.01 0.23
C PHE A 91 -3.26 11.29 -0.93
N PHE A 92 -3.72 10.11 -1.31
CA PHE A 92 -3.32 9.46 -2.55
C PHE A 92 -4.40 9.61 -3.60
N GLU A 93 -4.01 10.02 -4.80
CA GLU A 93 -4.88 9.95 -5.96
C GLU A 93 -5.05 8.48 -6.35
N THR A 94 -6.27 7.95 -6.16
CA THR A 94 -6.64 6.62 -6.65
C THR A 94 -7.79 6.78 -7.62
N ARG A 95 -7.74 6.07 -8.76
CA ARG A 95 -8.88 6.03 -9.67
C ARG A 95 -10.06 5.37 -8.95
N GLU A 96 -11.27 5.83 -9.23
CA GLU A 96 -12.49 5.20 -8.74
C GLU A 96 -12.50 3.72 -9.18
N GLN A 97 -12.31 2.84 -8.21
CA GLN A 97 -12.50 1.42 -8.38
C GLN A 97 -13.17 0.92 -7.11
N LEU A 98 -14.50 1.13 -7.04
CA LEU A 98 -15.45 0.71 -5.99
C LEU A 98 -14.94 0.69 -4.53
N GLU A 99 -15.55 1.53 -3.69
CA GLU A 99 -15.59 1.45 -2.21
C GLU A 99 -15.62 0.03 -1.64
N ALA A 100 -16.24 -0.92 -2.35
CA ALA A 100 -16.31 -2.33 -1.97
C ALA A 100 -14.94 -3.03 -1.76
N GLN A 101 -13.85 -2.58 -2.39
CA GLN A 101 -12.51 -3.17 -2.16
C GLN A 101 -11.90 -2.68 -0.84
N VAL A 102 -12.20 -1.44 -0.44
CA VAL A 102 -11.72 -0.85 0.81
C VAL A 102 -12.44 -1.50 1.99
N ASP A 103 -13.77 -1.67 1.89
CA ASP A 103 -14.55 -2.35 2.93
C ASP A 103 -14.18 -3.84 3.09
N PHE A 104 -13.70 -4.49 2.03
CA PHE A 104 -13.18 -5.85 2.13
C PHE A 104 -11.88 -5.93 2.92
N LEU A 105 -10.93 -5.02 2.65
CA LEU A 105 -9.68 -4.93 3.42
C LEU A 105 -9.94 -4.63 4.89
N ARG A 106 -10.90 -3.75 5.18
CA ARG A 106 -11.35 -3.43 6.56
C ARG A 106 -11.78 -4.67 7.33
N LYS A 107 -12.66 -5.50 6.76
CA LYS A 107 -13.22 -6.68 7.42
C LYS A 107 -12.21 -7.80 7.68
N ARG A 108 -11.15 -7.91 6.87
CA ARG A 108 -10.18 -9.02 7.01
C ARG A 108 -9.03 -8.72 7.98
N HIS A 109 -8.61 -7.47 8.12
CA HIS A 109 -7.45 -7.09 8.94
C HIS A 109 -7.79 -6.51 10.32
N TYR A 110 -9.03 -6.07 10.57
CA TYR A 110 -9.38 -5.37 11.82
C TYR A 110 -10.45 -6.06 12.70
N ASP A 111 -11.04 -7.18 12.26
CA ASP A 111 -11.95 -7.99 13.08
C ASP A 111 -11.20 -8.97 14.03
N SER A 112 -9.87 -8.81 14.19
CA SER A 112 -9.01 -9.62 15.04
C SER A 112 -8.32 -8.83 16.18
N LEU A 113 -8.78 -7.61 16.46
CA LEU A 113 -8.47 -6.85 17.68
C LEU A 113 -9.68 -6.79 18.60
#